data_AF-A0A941VZ14-F1
#
_entry.id   AF-A0A941VZ14-F1
#
_cell.length_a   1.000
_cell.length_b   1.000
_cell.length_c   1.000
_cell.angle_alpha   90.00
_cell.angle_beta   90.00
_cell.angle_gamma   90.00
#
_symmetry.space_group_name_H-M   'P 1'
#
loop_
_entity.id
_entity.type
_entity.pdbx_description
1 polymer ?
#
loop_
_entity_poly.entity_id
_entity_poly.type
_entity_poly.pdbx_seq_one_letter_code
_entity_poly.pdbx_strand_id
1 'polypeptide(L)'
;GTVKFIFQPAEEGAPLGEEGGAGLMIKEGALGDPVPNAIFGLHVWPEPVGTVGYRSGPLMAASDWLGITIKGKQTHGAQPWGGVDPIVVASQVVLGLQTIASRQINVGKVPAIITIGMIQGGNRGNIIPDSVVMQGTVRTFDEEMRADIKMRIQRTAESIARSAGATAVVDFGTGNNPVTYNDPALTERMTPTLQRVLGADNVHQIDLVMPSEDFSLFQQKVPGMFFFLGGVPKGQDPATAAKNHSPNFFVDEGALPVGVKALVNLTVDYLRGKQ
;
A
#
# COMPACT_ATOMS: atom_id res chain seq x y z
N GLY A 1 16.28 -22.75 -18.59
CA GLY A 1 15.79 -21.75 -17.64
C GLY A 1 15.43 -22.43 -16.33
N THR A 2 15.17 -21.65 -15.29
CA THR A 2 14.78 -22.16 -13.97
C THR A 2 13.51 -21.47 -13.51
N VAL A 3 12.61 -22.19 -12.85
CA VAL A 3 11.40 -21.64 -12.25
C VAL A 3 11.52 -21.80 -10.74
N LYS A 4 11.28 -20.71 -9.99
CA LYS A 4 11.24 -20.72 -8.54
C LYS A 4 9.81 -20.39 -8.10
N PHE A 5 9.20 -21.29 -7.34
CA PHE A 5 7.88 -21.08 -6.73
C PHE A 5 8.07 -20.50 -5.33
N ILE A 6 7.38 -19.40 -5.04
CA ILE A 6 7.40 -18.73 -3.75
C ILE A 6 6.01 -18.91 -3.14
N PHE A 7 5.92 -19.70 -2.07
CA PHE A 7 4.69 -19.89 -1.30
C PHE A 7 4.77 -19.00 -0.06
N GLN A 8 4.25 -17.79 -0.21
CA GLN A 8 4.41 -16.75 0.80
C GLN A 8 3.32 -16.81 1.88
N PRO A 9 3.67 -16.83 3.18
CA PRO A 9 2.72 -16.63 4.27
C PRO A 9 2.49 -15.13 4.57
N ALA A 10 1.53 -14.80 5.43
CA ALA A 10 1.42 -13.48 6.09
C ALA A 10 1.46 -12.23 5.17
N GLU A 11 0.80 -12.29 4.01
CA GLU A 11 0.63 -11.14 3.10
C GLU A 11 -0.22 -10.03 3.74
N GLU A 12 -1.33 -10.40 4.39
CA GLU A 12 -2.28 -9.49 5.08
C GLU A 12 -1.67 -8.70 6.26
N GLY A 13 -0.37 -8.87 6.51
CA GLY A 13 0.37 -8.31 7.62
C GLY A 13 0.64 -9.33 8.71
N ALA A 14 1.78 -9.16 9.38
CA ALA A 14 2.15 -9.98 10.52
C ALA A 14 1.50 -9.45 11.82
N PRO A 15 1.30 -10.31 12.83
CA PRO A 15 0.95 -9.87 14.18
C PRO A 15 1.92 -8.80 14.72
N LEU A 16 1.47 -8.02 15.70
CA LEU A 16 2.28 -6.98 16.30
C LEU A 16 3.59 -7.57 16.87
N GLY A 17 4.74 -7.10 16.39
CA GLY A 17 6.06 -7.56 16.82
C GLY A 17 6.68 -8.65 15.93
N GLU A 18 5.98 -9.08 14.88
CA GLU A 18 6.48 -10.03 13.88
C GLU A 18 6.82 -9.34 12.54
N GLU A 19 7.61 -10.01 11.69
CA GLU A 19 7.98 -9.53 10.35
C GLU A 19 6.99 -10.07 9.29
N GLY A 20 6.63 -9.23 8.31
CA GLY A 20 5.72 -9.60 7.22
C GLY A 20 6.28 -10.69 6.29
N GLY A 21 5.38 -11.35 5.56
CA GLY A 21 5.66 -12.51 4.73
C GLY A 21 6.78 -12.33 3.72
N ALA A 22 6.58 -11.44 2.74
CA ALA A 22 7.56 -11.22 1.68
C ALA A 22 8.90 -10.71 2.24
N GLY A 23 8.86 -9.81 3.22
CA GLY A 23 10.05 -9.26 3.87
C GLY A 23 10.92 -10.33 4.54
N LEU A 24 10.30 -11.20 5.35
CA LEU A 24 11.00 -12.28 6.04
C LEU A 24 11.55 -13.31 5.06
N MET A 25 10.76 -13.70 4.04
CA MET A 25 11.24 -14.63 3.01
C MET A 25 12.46 -14.09 2.25
N ILE A 26 12.48 -12.80 1.90
CA ILE A 26 13.63 -12.18 1.24
C ILE A 26 14.86 -12.23 2.16
N LYS A 27 14.69 -11.89 3.43
CA LYS A 27 15.75 -11.94 4.45
C LYS A 27 16.34 -13.33 4.62
N GLU A 28 15.50 -14.36 4.53
CA GLU A 28 15.89 -15.78 4.60
C GLU A 28 16.41 -16.36 3.28
N GLY A 29 16.52 -15.53 2.23
CA GLY A 29 17.18 -15.91 0.98
C GLY A 29 16.23 -16.50 -0.08
N ALA A 30 14.91 -16.26 0.00
CA ALA A 30 13.96 -16.73 -1.02
C ALA A 30 14.33 -16.28 -2.45
N LEU A 31 14.99 -15.13 -2.62
CA LEU A 31 15.47 -14.64 -3.91
C LEU A 31 16.93 -15.02 -4.23
N GLY A 32 17.63 -15.72 -3.34
CA GLY A 32 19.00 -16.20 -3.56
C GLY A 32 19.04 -17.57 -4.25
N ASP A 33 20.13 -17.86 -4.97
CA ASP A 33 20.53 -19.19 -5.48
C ASP A 33 19.40 -20.13 -5.94
N PRO A 34 18.85 -19.95 -7.16
CA PRO A 34 19.21 -18.93 -8.15
C PRO A 34 18.50 -17.60 -7.91
N VAL A 35 19.15 -16.51 -8.32
CA VAL A 35 18.53 -15.17 -8.39
C VAL A 35 17.60 -15.10 -9.61
N PRO A 36 16.28 -14.88 -9.44
CA PRO A 36 15.36 -14.79 -10.57
C PRO A 36 15.55 -13.48 -11.34
N ASN A 37 15.35 -13.52 -12.66
CA ASN A 37 15.43 -12.32 -13.53
C ASN A 37 14.10 -11.58 -13.67
N ALA A 38 12.99 -12.23 -13.33
CA ALA A 38 11.66 -11.65 -13.26
C ALA A 38 10.83 -12.40 -12.21
N ILE A 39 9.80 -11.73 -11.68
CA ILE A 39 8.81 -12.32 -10.79
C ILE A 39 7.39 -12.02 -11.29
N PHE A 40 6.51 -13.02 -11.24
CA PHE A 40 5.10 -12.88 -11.62
C PHE A 40 4.23 -13.19 -10.42
N GLY A 41 3.19 -12.39 -10.21
CA GLY A 41 2.19 -12.62 -9.17
C GLY A 41 0.80 -12.26 -9.70
N LEU A 42 -0.23 -12.76 -9.04
CA LEU A 42 -1.60 -12.35 -9.33
C LEU A 42 -2.43 -12.33 -8.06
N HIS A 43 -3.53 -11.60 -8.11
CA HIS A 43 -4.53 -11.58 -7.06
C HIS A 43 -5.93 -11.74 -7.66
N VAL A 44 -6.80 -12.51 -7.01
CA VAL A 44 -8.21 -12.59 -7.43
C VAL A 44 -8.91 -11.26 -7.12
N TRP A 45 -9.67 -10.75 -8.08
CA TRP A 45 -10.30 -9.45 -8.02
C TRP A 45 -11.79 -9.54 -8.39
N PRO A 46 -12.66 -8.62 -7.93
CA PRO A 46 -14.07 -8.58 -8.28
C PRO A 46 -14.27 -8.12 -9.74
N GLU A 47 -13.82 -8.94 -10.69
CA GLU A 47 -14.01 -8.83 -12.14
C GLU A 47 -14.52 -10.19 -12.68
N PRO A 48 -15.17 -10.25 -13.85
CA PRO A 48 -15.69 -11.50 -14.38
C PRO A 48 -14.61 -12.57 -14.61
N VAL A 49 -14.93 -13.84 -14.31
CA VAL A 49 -14.05 -14.98 -14.60
C VAL A 49 -13.62 -14.99 -16.07
N GLY A 50 -12.32 -15.18 -16.28
CA GLY A 50 -11.69 -15.20 -17.60
C GLY A 50 -11.07 -13.88 -18.01
N THR A 51 -11.22 -12.82 -17.21
CA THR A 51 -10.59 -11.52 -17.44
C THR A 51 -9.31 -11.35 -16.62
N VAL A 52 -8.41 -10.51 -17.13
CA VAL A 52 -7.22 -10.03 -16.42
C VAL A 52 -7.14 -8.51 -16.52
N GLY A 53 -7.01 -7.87 -15.37
CA GLY A 53 -6.71 -6.44 -15.25
C GLY A 53 -5.24 -6.24 -14.92
N TYR A 54 -4.54 -5.37 -15.65
CA TYR A 54 -3.14 -5.06 -15.39
C TYR A 54 -2.85 -3.56 -15.55
N ARG A 55 -1.67 -3.12 -15.14
CA ARG A 55 -1.21 -1.76 -15.36
C ARG A 55 0.32 -1.75 -15.49
N SER A 56 0.86 -0.94 -16.40
CA SER A 56 2.30 -0.68 -16.47
C SER A 56 2.69 0.42 -15.48
N GLY A 57 3.81 0.26 -14.78
CA GLY A 57 4.23 1.15 -13.70
C GLY A 57 3.40 0.93 -12.43
N PRO A 58 3.01 1.99 -11.69
CA PRO A 58 2.35 1.83 -10.40
C PRO A 58 0.96 1.19 -10.59
N LEU A 59 0.74 0.08 -9.89
CA LEU A 59 -0.53 -0.67 -9.87
C LEU A 59 -1.26 -0.46 -8.54
N MET A 60 -0.60 -0.77 -7.42
CA MET A 60 -1.19 -0.69 -6.07
C MET A 60 -0.43 0.30 -5.19
N ALA A 61 -1.13 0.91 -4.23
CA ALA A 61 -0.55 1.95 -3.39
C ALA A 61 0.50 1.39 -2.42
N ALA A 62 1.58 2.14 -2.20
CA ALA A 62 2.40 1.98 -1.01
C ALA A 62 1.55 2.20 0.24
N SER A 63 1.84 1.46 1.32
CA SER A 63 1.20 1.60 2.62
C SER A 63 2.24 1.90 3.67
N ASP A 64 2.15 3.09 4.27
CA ASP A 64 2.95 3.47 5.42
C ASP A 64 2.09 3.71 6.65
N TRP A 65 2.59 3.28 7.81
CA TRP A 65 2.11 3.74 9.10
C TRP A 65 2.53 5.18 9.36
N LEU A 66 1.72 5.89 10.15
CA LEU A 66 2.01 7.23 10.63
C LEU A 66 1.68 7.33 12.12
N GLY A 67 2.70 7.48 12.95
CA GLY A 67 2.60 7.82 14.36
C GLY A 67 3.05 9.26 14.59
N ILE A 68 2.25 10.03 15.34
CA ILE A 68 2.64 11.37 15.78
C ILE A 68 2.32 11.51 17.26
N THR A 69 3.31 11.84 18.07
CA THR A 69 3.11 12.19 19.49
C THR A 69 3.41 13.66 19.70
N ILE A 70 2.41 14.41 20.14
CA ILE A 70 2.54 15.81 20.56
C ILE A 70 2.77 15.83 22.07
N LYS A 71 3.89 16.43 22.49
CA LYS A 71 4.25 16.63 23.89
C LYS A 71 4.09 18.10 24.25
N GLY A 72 3.21 18.38 25.21
CA GLY A 72 2.95 19.69 25.77
C GLY A 72 3.41 19.76 27.23
N LYS A 73 2.64 20.49 28.05
CA LYS A 73 2.87 20.61 29.49
C LYS A 73 1.52 20.65 30.21
N GLN A 74 1.28 19.64 31.05
CA GLN A 74 0.03 19.50 31.79
C GLN A 74 -0.24 20.72 32.67
N THR A 75 -1.50 21.16 32.73
CA THR A 75 -1.95 22.21 33.65
C THR A 75 -3.44 22.07 33.97
N HIS A 76 -3.91 22.79 34.98
CA HIS A 76 -5.33 22.88 35.29
C HIS A 76 -6.08 23.55 34.12
N GLY A 77 -7.24 23.02 33.73
CA GLY A 77 -8.00 23.49 32.56
C GLY A 77 -8.43 24.96 32.65
N ALA A 78 -8.61 25.48 33.87
CA ALA A 78 -8.90 26.91 34.11
C ALA A 78 -7.64 27.82 34.17
N GLN A 79 -6.44 27.27 34.05
CA GLN A 79 -5.17 28.00 34.07
C GLN A 79 -4.26 27.57 32.90
N PRO A 80 -4.72 27.74 31.64
CA PRO A 80 -4.00 27.25 30.46
C PRO A 80 -2.61 27.89 30.29
N TRP A 81 -2.41 29.13 30.75
CA TRP A 81 -1.11 29.81 30.71
C TRP A 81 -0.01 29.15 31.56
N GLY A 82 -0.36 28.20 32.45
CA GLY A 82 0.61 27.41 33.21
C GLY A 82 1.25 26.26 32.42
N GLY A 83 0.71 25.93 31.25
CA GLY A 83 1.06 24.76 30.44
C GLY A 83 1.13 25.03 28.95
N VAL A 84 1.16 23.95 28.18
CA VAL A 84 1.10 23.94 26.71
C VAL A 84 0.11 22.85 26.35
N ASP A 85 -0.98 23.21 25.67
CA ASP A 85 -2.09 22.30 25.39
C ASP A 85 -1.81 21.42 24.16
N PRO A 86 -1.51 20.12 24.33
CA PRO A 86 -1.21 19.25 23.20
C PRO A 86 -2.47 18.86 22.40
N ILE A 87 -3.70 19.00 22.94
CA ILE A 87 -4.95 18.72 22.21
C ILE A 87 -5.18 19.79 21.14
N VAL A 88 -4.99 21.06 21.51
CA VAL A 88 -5.09 22.17 20.56
C VAL A 88 -4.02 22.04 19.48
N VAL A 89 -2.78 21.73 19.86
CA VAL A 89 -1.67 21.54 18.91
C VAL A 89 -1.92 20.35 17.98
N ALA A 90 -2.35 19.19 18.49
CA ALA A 90 -2.70 18.04 17.66
C ALA A 90 -3.79 18.38 16.65
N SER A 91 -4.81 19.14 17.06
CA SER A 91 -5.88 19.60 16.16
C SER A 91 -5.34 20.47 15.02
N GLN A 92 -4.41 21.38 15.32
CA GLN A 92 -3.73 22.18 14.29
C GLN A 92 -2.88 21.32 13.37
N VAL A 93 -2.18 20.31 13.91
CA VAL A 93 -1.39 19.36 13.10
C VAL A 93 -2.30 18.60 12.14
N VAL A 94 -3.43 18.05 12.59
CA VAL A 94 -4.39 17.33 11.73
C VAL A 94 -4.82 18.20 10.55
N LEU A 95 -5.16 19.47 10.79
CA LEU A 95 -5.52 20.43 9.74
C LEU A 95 -4.34 20.74 8.82
N GLY A 96 -3.15 20.95 9.39
CA GLY A 96 -1.93 21.22 8.65
C GLY A 96 -1.55 20.09 7.69
N LEU A 97 -1.71 18.83 8.11
CA LEU A 97 -1.43 17.66 7.27
C LEU A 97 -2.30 17.64 5.98
N GLN A 98 -3.54 18.11 6.05
CA GLN A 98 -4.44 18.15 4.87
C GLN A 98 -3.91 19.08 3.78
N THR A 99 -3.10 20.08 4.14
CA THR A 99 -2.49 21.01 3.18
C THR A 99 -1.39 20.36 2.34
N ILE A 100 -0.81 19.25 2.80
CA ILE A 100 0.23 18.53 2.06
C ILE A 100 -0.37 17.97 0.78
N ALA A 101 -1.39 17.12 0.92
CA ALA A 101 -2.05 16.49 -0.22
C ALA A 101 -2.78 17.52 -1.10
N SER A 102 -3.43 18.52 -0.49
CA SER A 102 -4.24 19.46 -1.25
C SER A 102 -3.42 20.54 -1.95
N ARG A 103 -2.30 21.03 -1.38
CA ARG A 103 -1.59 22.24 -1.86
C ARG A 103 -0.11 22.05 -2.19
N GLN A 104 0.52 20.94 -1.78
CA GLN A 104 1.99 20.82 -1.84
C GLN A 104 2.50 19.70 -2.73
N ILE A 105 1.62 18.79 -3.16
CA ILE A 105 1.98 17.69 -4.08
C ILE A 105 1.25 17.84 -5.41
N ASN A 106 1.85 17.32 -6.49
CA ASN A 106 1.21 17.28 -7.80
C ASN A 106 0.23 16.10 -7.89
N VAL A 107 -0.99 16.31 -7.37
CA VAL A 107 -2.08 15.33 -7.45
C VAL A 107 -2.53 15.02 -8.89
N GLY A 108 -2.13 15.82 -9.88
CA GLY A 108 -2.37 15.54 -11.30
C GLY A 108 -1.48 14.42 -11.86
N LYS A 109 -0.38 14.07 -11.19
CA LYS A 109 0.49 12.94 -11.57
C LYS A 109 -0.08 11.63 -11.04
N VAL A 110 -0.19 11.52 -9.71
CA VAL A 110 -0.78 10.38 -8.99
C VAL A 110 -1.41 10.88 -7.68
N PRO A 111 -2.47 10.23 -7.17
CA PRO A 111 -3.07 10.60 -5.90
C PRO A 111 -2.18 10.22 -4.71
N ALA A 112 -2.39 10.90 -3.59
CA ALA A 112 -1.88 10.49 -2.29
C ALA A 112 -2.93 10.75 -1.21
N ILE A 113 -2.93 9.89 -0.18
CA ILE A 113 -3.87 9.99 0.95
C ILE A 113 -3.06 10.00 2.24
N ILE A 114 -3.38 10.94 3.13
CA ILE A 114 -2.87 11.01 4.51
C ILE A 114 -4.07 10.94 5.42
N THR A 115 -4.18 9.87 6.21
CA THR A 115 -5.30 9.63 7.11
C THR A 115 -4.79 9.64 8.55
N ILE A 116 -5.46 10.37 9.45
CA ILE A 116 -5.33 10.17 10.89
C ILE A 116 -6.57 9.39 11.34
N GLY A 117 -6.37 8.13 11.71
CA GLY A 117 -7.44 7.22 12.11
C GLY A 117 -7.69 7.18 13.62
N MET A 118 -6.71 7.61 14.43
CA MET A 118 -6.79 7.64 15.88
C MET A 118 -6.20 8.94 16.43
N ILE A 119 -6.86 9.50 17.44
CA ILE A 119 -6.34 10.58 18.28
C ILE A 119 -6.71 10.29 19.74
N GLN A 120 -5.72 10.29 20.64
CA GLN A 120 -5.91 9.97 22.06
C GLN A 120 -5.09 10.92 22.93
N GLY A 121 -5.72 11.53 23.93
CA GLY A 121 -5.05 12.33 24.94
C GLY A 121 -5.99 12.80 26.04
N GLY A 122 -5.46 12.94 27.26
CA GLY A 122 -6.23 13.29 28.45
C GLY A 122 -7.00 12.12 29.06
N ASN A 123 -7.29 12.25 30.35
CA ASN A 123 -8.08 11.29 31.12
C ASN A 123 -9.16 11.96 32.01
N ARG A 124 -9.19 13.29 32.06
CA ARG A 124 -10.14 14.11 32.85
C ARG A 124 -10.47 15.40 32.10
N GLY A 125 -11.72 15.85 32.16
CA GLY A 125 -12.19 17.02 31.41
C GLY A 125 -11.72 18.38 31.94
N ASN A 126 -11.14 18.45 33.15
CA ASN A 126 -10.66 19.69 33.76
C ASN A 126 -9.12 19.78 33.83
N ILE A 127 -8.40 18.89 33.13
CA ILE A 127 -6.95 18.86 33.08
C ILE A 127 -6.52 18.87 31.61
N ILE A 128 -5.66 19.83 31.25
CA ILE A 128 -4.96 19.82 29.96
C ILE A 128 -3.85 18.78 30.08
N PRO A 129 -3.79 17.73 29.24
CA PRO A 129 -2.80 16.65 29.39
C PRO A 129 -1.37 17.08 29.06
N ASP A 130 -0.39 16.22 29.36
CA ASP A 130 0.99 16.40 28.96
C ASP A 130 1.27 15.96 27.51
N SER A 131 0.41 15.12 26.93
CA SER A 131 0.62 14.57 25.59
C SER A 131 -0.66 14.15 24.86
N VAL A 132 -0.56 14.05 23.53
CA VAL A 132 -1.56 13.47 22.62
C VAL A 132 -0.85 12.57 21.63
N VAL A 133 -1.38 11.36 21.43
CA VAL A 133 -0.91 10.39 20.43
C VAL A 133 -1.91 10.34 19.27
N MET A 134 -1.39 10.39 18.05
CA MET A 134 -2.14 10.19 16.82
C MET A 134 -1.56 9.02 16.04
N GLN A 135 -2.43 8.21 15.46
CA GLN A 135 -2.05 7.15 14.53
C GLN A 135 -2.85 7.24 13.23
N GLY A 136 -2.23 6.81 12.15
CA GLY A 136 -2.74 7.01 10.81
C GLY A 136 -1.99 6.21 9.77
N THR A 137 -2.30 6.50 8.52
CA THR A 137 -1.69 5.86 7.36
C THR A 137 -1.39 6.86 6.25
N VAL A 138 -0.39 6.55 5.44
CA VAL A 138 -0.08 7.27 4.19
C VAL A 138 -0.19 6.28 3.03
N ARG A 139 -0.82 6.72 1.93
CA ARG A 139 -0.95 5.97 0.67
C ARG A 139 -0.39 6.78 -0.48
N THR A 140 0.47 6.19 -1.29
CA THR A 140 1.13 6.85 -2.44
C THR A 140 1.38 5.85 -3.58
N PHE A 141 1.61 6.35 -4.79
CA PHE A 141 1.87 5.52 -5.99
C PHE A 141 3.21 5.85 -6.66
N ASP A 142 4.09 6.60 -5.98
CA ASP A 142 5.38 7.04 -6.50
C ASP A 142 6.35 7.17 -5.33
N GLU A 143 7.52 6.53 -5.41
CA GLU A 143 8.47 6.46 -4.28
C GLU A 143 9.11 7.81 -3.97
N GLU A 144 9.32 8.67 -4.97
CA GLU A 144 9.82 10.04 -4.74
C GLU A 144 8.77 10.87 -4.00
N MET A 145 7.51 10.81 -4.45
CA MET A 145 6.38 11.46 -3.79
C MET A 145 6.19 10.91 -2.36
N ARG A 146 6.35 9.61 -2.15
CA ARG A 146 6.29 8.98 -0.83
C ARG A 146 7.32 9.58 0.11
N ALA A 147 8.59 9.66 -0.32
CA ALA A 147 9.66 10.25 0.48
C ALA A 147 9.42 11.74 0.77
N ASP A 148 8.99 12.52 -0.23
CA ASP A 148 8.66 13.94 -0.08
C ASP A 148 7.49 14.16 0.89
N ILE A 149 6.41 13.38 0.79
CA ILE A 149 5.27 13.45 1.70
C ILE A 149 5.71 13.16 3.14
N LYS A 150 6.52 12.13 3.38
CA LYS A 150 7.03 11.81 4.73
C LYS A 150 7.81 12.98 5.32
N MET A 151 8.71 13.58 4.53
CA MET A 151 9.47 14.76 4.93
C MET A 151 8.54 15.94 5.27
N ARG A 152 7.52 16.19 4.45
CA ARG A 152 6.55 17.28 4.67
C ARG A 152 5.69 17.05 5.90
N ILE A 153 5.27 15.82 6.16
CA ILE A 153 4.51 15.44 7.37
C ILE A 153 5.35 15.79 8.60
N GLN A 154 6.59 15.33 8.64
CA GLN A 154 7.50 15.59 9.74
C GLN A 154 7.69 17.10 9.96
N ARG A 155 8.08 17.83 8.91
CA ARG A 155 8.25 19.29 8.95
C ARG A 155 7.00 20.01 9.45
N THR A 156 5.82 19.63 8.96
CA THR A 156 4.54 20.28 9.28
C THR A 156 4.19 20.06 10.75
N ALA A 157 4.24 18.82 11.22
CA ALA A 157 3.94 18.49 12.61
C ALA A 157 4.91 19.17 13.59
N GLU A 158 6.22 19.10 13.31
CA GLU A 158 7.25 19.71 14.16
C GLU A 158 7.15 21.24 14.19
N SER A 159 6.87 21.88 13.05
CA SER A 159 6.80 23.35 12.98
C SER A 159 5.58 23.89 13.71
N ILE A 160 4.40 23.25 13.55
CA ILE A 160 3.17 23.62 14.27
C ILE A 160 3.39 23.45 15.77
N ALA A 161 3.92 22.30 16.21
CA ALA A 161 4.19 22.06 17.62
C ALA A 161 5.17 23.10 18.19
N ARG A 162 6.28 23.37 17.48
CA ARG A 162 7.28 24.35 17.89
C ARG A 162 6.68 25.76 18.05
N SER A 163 5.82 26.19 17.12
CA SER A 163 5.17 27.50 17.22
C SER A 163 4.27 27.66 18.45
N ALA A 164 3.76 26.55 18.98
CA ALA A 164 2.90 26.52 20.17
C ALA A 164 3.68 26.25 21.47
N GLY A 165 5.01 26.11 21.42
CA GLY A 165 5.83 25.72 22.57
C GLY A 165 5.77 24.22 22.92
N ALA A 166 5.24 23.39 22.03
CA ALA A 166 5.19 21.93 22.15
C ALA A 166 6.31 21.27 21.33
N THR A 167 6.44 19.95 21.45
CA THR A 167 7.29 19.12 20.58
C THR A 167 6.45 18.05 19.89
N ALA A 168 6.68 17.79 18.60
CA ALA A 168 6.13 16.65 17.90
C ALA A 168 7.22 15.60 17.66
N VAL A 169 6.90 14.33 17.89
CA VAL A 169 7.71 13.18 17.46
C VAL A 169 6.92 12.45 16.39
N VAL A 170 7.50 12.31 15.21
CA VAL A 170 6.88 11.61 14.07
C VAL A 170 7.63 10.30 13.83
N ASP A 171 6.88 9.22 13.67
CA ASP A 171 7.38 7.88 13.37
C ASP A 171 6.55 7.27 12.22
N PHE A 172 7.19 6.51 11.35
CA PHE A 172 6.50 5.85 10.22
C PHE A 172 6.36 4.33 10.42
N GLY A 173 6.63 3.82 11.62
CA GLY A 173 6.51 2.41 11.96
C GLY A 173 7.36 1.47 11.12
N THR A 174 7.10 0.17 11.29
CA THR A 174 7.68 -0.94 10.53
C THR A 174 6.57 -1.70 9.80
N GLY A 175 6.93 -2.58 8.86
CA GLY A 175 5.95 -3.35 8.09
C GLY A 175 5.23 -2.54 7.00
N ASN A 176 5.91 -1.52 6.47
CA ASN A 176 5.40 -0.70 5.37
C ASN A 176 5.66 -1.37 4.03
N ASN A 177 4.68 -1.30 3.12
CA ASN A 177 4.81 -1.83 1.77
C ASN A 177 5.13 -0.71 0.77
N PRO A 178 6.13 -0.88 -0.11
CA PRO A 178 6.35 0.03 -1.23
C PRO A 178 5.22 -0.04 -2.26
N VAL A 179 5.31 0.79 -3.29
CA VAL A 179 4.36 0.76 -4.41
C VAL A 179 4.48 -0.58 -5.13
N THR A 180 3.37 -1.29 -5.33
CA THR A 180 3.35 -2.44 -6.24
C THR A 180 3.50 -1.90 -7.65
N TYR A 181 4.70 -2.08 -8.21
CA TYR A 181 5.15 -1.41 -9.42
C TYR A 181 5.52 -2.45 -10.46
N ASN A 182 4.72 -2.51 -11.51
CA ASN A 182 4.97 -3.38 -12.63
C ASN A 182 6.04 -2.77 -13.53
N ASP A 183 7.15 -3.49 -13.70
CA ASP A 183 8.26 -3.06 -14.56
C ASP A 183 7.73 -2.81 -15.99
N PRO A 184 7.88 -1.60 -16.56
CA PRO A 184 7.25 -1.27 -17.84
C PRO A 184 7.74 -2.16 -19.00
N ALA A 185 9.03 -2.47 -19.06
CA ALA A 185 9.60 -3.27 -20.12
C ALA A 185 9.15 -4.74 -20.02
N LEU A 186 9.11 -5.30 -18.82
CA LEU A 186 8.57 -6.63 -18.56
C LEU A 186 7.07 -6.68 -18.89
N THR A 187 6.31 -5.66 -18.47
CA THR A 187 4.86 -5.59 -18.71
C THR A 187 4.57 -5.54 -20.20
N GLU A 188 5.23 -4.65 -20.95
CA GLU A 188 5.10 -4.56 -22.41
C GLU A 188 5.45 -5.89 -23.08
N ARG A 189 6.54 -6.52 -22.66
CA ARG A 189 6.99 -7.80 -23.19
C ARG A 189 6.01 -8.94 -22.93
N MET A 190 5.32 -8.93 -21.79
CA MET A 190 4.53 -10.07 -21.32
C MET A 190 3.02 -9.94 -21.53
N THR A 191 2.51 -8.73 -21.79
CA THR A 191 1.09 -8.52 -22.15
C THR A 191 0.63 -9.36 -23.36
N PRO A 192 1.41 -9.48 -24.47
CA PRO A 192 1.01 -10.32 -25.60
C PRO A 192 0.77 -11.79 -25.24
N THR A 193 1.53 -12.33 -24.26
CA THR A 193 1.31 -13.67 -23.74
C THR A 193 -0.06 -13.81 -23.09
N LEU A 194 -0.46 -12.85 -22.25
CA LEU A 194 -1.79 -12.85 -21.62
C LEU A 194 -2.90 -12.76 -22.67
N GLN A 195 -2.75 -11.86 -23.64
CA GLN A 195 -3.73 -11.67 -24.72
C GLN A 195 -3.88 -12.92 -25.60
N ARG A 196 -2.78 -13.61 -25.89
CA ARG A 196 -2.79 -14.88 -26.65
C ARG A 196 -3.51 -15.99 -25.88
N VAL A 197 -3.35 -16.03 -24.56
CA VAL A 197 -3.90 -17.10 -23.70
C VAL A 197 -5.37 -16.89 -23.39
N LEU A 198 -5.78 -15.64 -23.18
CA LEU A 198 -7.12 -15.28 -22.70
C LEU A 198 -8.00 -14.65 -23.77
N GLY A 199 -7.42 -14.19 -24.88
CA GLY A 199 -8.08 -13.32 -25.86
C GLY A 199 -7.82 -11.85 -25.52
N ALA A 200 -7.57 -11.02 -26.54
CA ALA A 200 -7.24 -9.61 -26.36
C ALA A 200 -8.33 -8.83 -25.61
N ASP A 201 -9.60 -9.13 -25.87
CA ASP A 201 -10.75 -8.48 -25.23
C ASP A 201 -10.88 -8.79 -23.74
N ASN A 202 -10.20 -9.84 -23.26
CA ASN A 202 -10.24 -10.26 -21.85
C ASN A 202 -9.06 -9.72 -21.04
N VAL A 203 -8.13 -8.97 -21.65
CA VAL A 203 -6.94 -8.42 -20.99
C VAL A 203 -6.91 -6.92 -21.14
N HIS A 204 -7.16 -6.20 -20.05
CA HIS A 204 -7.39 -4.76 -20.07
C HIS A 204 -6.51 -4.01 -19.07
N GLN A 205 -6.20 -2.76 -19.41
CA GLN A 205 -5.55 -1.87 -18.45
C GLN A 205 -6.56 -1.39 -17.41
N ILE A 206 -6.12 -1.30 -16.16
CA ILE A 206 -6.94 -0.80 -15.06
C ILE A 206 -6.38 0.49 -14.46
N ASP A 207 -7.22 1.14 -13.67
CA ASP A 207 -6.84 2.27 -12.84
C ASP A 207 -5.98 1.84 -11.65
N LEU A 208 -5.47 2.84 -10.93
CA LEU A 208 -4.70 2.65 -9.71
C LEU A 208 -5.56 2.00 -8.62
N VAL A 209 -4.99 1.03 -7.90
CA VAL A 209 -5.66 0.27 -6.84
C VAL A 209 -5.15 0.72 -5.47
N MET A 210 -6.06 1.14 -4.59
CA MET A 210 -5.72 1.76 -3.30
C MET A 210 -5.24 0.80 -2.21
N PRO A 211 -5.71 -0.46 -2.11
CA PRO A 211 -5.07 -1.47 -1.27
C PRO A 211 -3.58 -1.60 -1.59
N SER A 212 -2.79 -2.02 -0.61
CA SER A 212 -1.37 -2.32 -0.77
C SER A 212 -1.15 -3.82 -0.85
N GLU A 213 0.03 -4.23 -1.29
CA GLU A 213 0.40 -5.63 -1.47
C GLU A 213 1.90 -5.77 -1.18
N ASP A 214 2.30 -6.74 -0.37
CA ASP A 214 3.69 -6.92 0.05
C ASP A 214 4.57 -7.65 -0.99
N PHE A 215 3.96 -8.20 -2.06
CA PHE A 215 4.68 -8.62 -3.28
C PHE A 215 5.60 -7.51 -3.82
N SER A 216 5.22 -6.24 -3.59
CA SER A 216 6.03 -5.07 -3.89
C SER A 216 7.45 -5.13 -3.29
N LEU A 217 7.66 -5.83 -2.17
CA LEU A 217 8.98 -6.06 -1.58
C LEU A 217 9.87 -6.95 -2.46
N PHE A 218 9.31 -7.95 -3.15
CA PHE A 218 10.07 -8.70 -4.16
C PHE A 218 10.41 -7.81 -5.36
N GLN A 219 9.48 -6.93 -5.76
CA GLN A 219 9.67 -6.01 -6.88
C GLN A 219 10.80 -4.99 -6.63
N GLN A 220 11.14 -4.69 -5.38
CA GLN A 220 12.32 -3.89 -5.03
C GLN A 220 13.65 -4.58 -5.36
N LYS A 221 13.64 -5.91 -5.59
CA LYS A 221 14.84 -6.71 -5.84
C LYS A 221 14.91 -7.24 -7.27
N VAL A 222 13.77 -7.50 -7.89
CA VAL A 222 13.66 -8.16 -9.19
C VAL A 222 12.52 -7.54 -9.99
N PRO A 223 12.67 -7.28 -11.30
CA PRO A 223 11.57 -6.79 -12.13
C PRO A 223 10.34 -7.69 -12.01
N GLY A 224 9.18 -7.12 -11.70
CA GLY A 224 7.97 -7.90 -11.48
C GLY A 224 6.78 -7.43 -12.27
N MET A 225 5.85 -8.36 -12.52
CA MET A 225 4.52 -8.07 -13.05
C MET A 225 3.46 -8.76 -12.20
N PHE A 226 2.65 -7.94 -11.54
CA PHE A 226 1.49 -8.33 -10.75
C PHE A 226 0.22 -7.95 -11.51
N PHE A 227 -0.81 -8.79 -11.49
CA PHE A 227 -2.05 -8.53 -12.20
C PHE A 227 -3.25 -9.11 -11.48
N PHE A 228 -4.43 -8.59 -11.80
CA PHE A 228 -5.68 -9.01 -11.19
C PHE A 228 -6.39 -10.03 -12.08
N LEU A 229 -6.85 -11.12 -11.47
CA LEU A 229 -7.58 -12.20 -12.11
C LEU A 229 -9.05 -12.11 -11.71
N GLY A 230 -9.96 -12.04 -12.68
CA GLY A 230 -11.39 -12.00 -12.40
C GLY A 230 -11.89 -13.26 -11.71
N GLY A 231 -12.59 -13.09 -10.59
CA GLY A 231 -13.20 -14.16 -9.79
C GLY A 231 -14.72 -14.14 -9.70
N VAL A 232 -15.39 -13.17 -10.32
CA VAL A 232 -16.86 -13.03 -10.25
C VAL A 232 -17.52 -13.94 -11.31
N PRO A 233 -18.55 -14.72 -10.94
CA PRO A 233 -19.32 -15.52 -11.90
C PRO A 233 -19.75 -14.71 -13.13
N LYS A 234 -19.63 -15.31 -14.32
CA LYS A 234 -20.10 -14.67 -15.56
C LYS A 234 -21.59 -14.35 -15.47
N GLY A 235 -21.97 -13.11 -15.77
CA GLY A 235 -23.35 -12.63 -15.72
C GLY A 235 -23.76 -12.02 -14.39
N GLN A 236 -22.93 -12.07 -13.35
CA GLN A 236 -23.08 -11.25 -12.15
C GLN A 236 -22.42 -9.89 -12.37
N ASP A 237 -23.04 -8.83 -11.87
CA ASP A 237 -22.48 -7.46 -11.93
C ASP A 237 -21.28 -7.34 -10.97
N PRO A 238 -20.05 -7.11 -11.48
CA PRO A 238 -18.85 -6.93 -10.65
C PRO A 238 -18.98 -5.79 -9.64
N ALA A 239 -19.77 -4.75 -9.93
CA ALA A 239 -19.95 -3.61 -9.02
C ALA A 239 -20.72 -3.97 -7.74
N THR A 240 -21.53 -5.03 -7.78
CA THR A 240 -22.34 -5.50 -6.64
C THR A 240 -21.78 -6.79 -6.01
N ALA A 241 -20.75 -7.39 -6.63
CA ALA A 241 -20.08 -8.55 -6.08
C ALA A 241 -19.40 -8.23 -4.74
N ALA A 242 -19.44 -9.18 -3.82
CA ALA A 242 -18.75 -9.05 -2.55
C ALA A 242 -17.24 -8.96 -2.77
N LYS A 243 -16.63 -7.84 -2.35
CA LYS A 243 -15.20 -7.57 -2.53
C LYS A 243 -14.35 -8.39 -1.54
N ASN A 244 -13.04 -8.43 -1.80
CA ASN A 244 -12.05 -8.95 -0.86
C ASN A 244 -12.27 -8.34 0.55
N HIS A 245 -12.07 -9.16 1.59
CA HIS A 245 -12.36 -8.85 3.00
C HIS A 245 -13.85 -8.71 3.37
N SER A 246 -14.79 -8.92 2.45
CA SER A 246 -16.21 -9.05 2.79
C SER A 246 -16.50 -10.42 3.44
N PRO A 247 -17.37 -10.51 4.46
CA PRO A 247 -17.84 -11.81 4.98
C PRO A 247 -18.63 -12.61 3.93
N ASN A 248 -19.10 -11.96 2.86
CA ASN A 248 -19.81 -12.58 1.76
C ASN A 248 -18.90 -12.83 0.54
N PHE A 249 -17.57 -12.64 0.69
CA PHE A 249 -16.63 -12.83 -0.41
C PHE A 249 -16.79 -14.23 -1.01
N PHE A 250 -16.94 -14.27 -2.33
CA PHE A 250 -17.10 -15.49 -3.10
C PHE A 250 -16.26 -15.39 -4.36
N VAL A 251 -15.53 -16.47 -4.66
CA VAL A 251 -14.77 -16.63 -5.90
C VAL A 251 -15.34 -17.82 -6.67
N ASP A 252 -15.65 -17.60 -7.94
CA ASP A 252 -15.95 -18.67 -8.87
C ASP A 252 -14.66 -19.42 -9.21
N GLU A 253 -14.60 -20.70 -8.84
CA GLU A 253 -13.44 -21.57 -9.05
C GLU A 253 -13.06 -21.76 -10.52
N GLY A 254 -13.93 -21.37 -11.46
CA GLY A 254 -13.59 -21.20 -12.87
C GLY A 254 -12.41 -20.26 -13.10
N ALA A 255 -12.08 -19.39 -12.14
CA ALA A 255 -10.88 -18.55 -12.15
C ALA A 255 -9.58 -19.36 -12.00
N LEU A 256 -9.56 -20.47 -11.26
CA LEU A 256 -8.35 -21.25 -10.99
C LEU A 256 -7.64 -21.73 -12.28
N PRO A 257 -8.31 -22.41 -13.23
CA PRO A 257 -7.65 -22.81 -14.47
C PRO A 257 -7.18 -21.61 -15.32
N VAL A 258 -7.84 -20.45 -15.20
CA VAL A 258 -7.44 -19.21 -15.89
C VAL A 258 -6.13 -18.67 -15.31
N GLY A 259 -6.05 -18.56 -13.98
CA GLY A 259 -4.85 -18.12 -13.28
C GLY A 259 -3.65 -19.02 -13.53
N VAL A 260 -3.85 -20.35 -13.48
CA VAL A 260 -2.79 -21.33 -13.81
C VAL A 260 -2.32 -21.16 -15.24
N LYS A 261 -3.24 -21.05 -16.22
CA LYS A 261 -2.87 -20.83 -17.63
C LYS A 261 -2.08 -19.54 -17.82
N ALA A 262 -2.47 -18.45 -17.18
CA ALA A 262 -1.79 -17.16 -17.26
C ALA A 262 -0.35 -17.27 -16.72
N LEU A 263 -0.16 -17.71 -15.48
CA LEU A 263 1.17 -17.80 -14.84
C LEU A 263 2.11 -18.78 -15.58
N VAL A 264 1.60 -19.94 -16.00
CA VAL A 264 2.40 -20.93 -16.73
C VAL A 264 2.87 -20.37 -18.06
N ASN A 265 1.99 -19.73 -18.84
CA ASN A 265 2.38 -19.19 -20.14
C ASN A 265 3.32 -17.99 -19.99
N LEU A 266 3.08 -17.09 -19.03
CA LEU A 266 4.00 -15.99 -18.71
C LEU A 266 5.41 -16.53 -18.43
N THR A 267 5.49 -17.54 -17.57
CA THR A 267 6.77 -18.17 -17.19
C THR A 267 7.46 -18.82 -18.39
N VAL A 268 6.73 -19.63 -19.16
CA VAL A 268 7.29 -20.36 -20.30
C VAL A 268 7.74 -19.43 -21.42
N ASP A 269 6.95 -18.41 -21.76
CA ASP A 269 7.28 -17.46 -22.83
C ASP A 269 8.45 -16.56 -22.43
N TYR A 270 8.48 -16.10 -21.17
CA TYR A 270 9.61 -15.34 -20.64
C TYR A 270 10.92 -16.13 -20.76
N LEU A 271 10.91 -17.42 -20.36
CA LEU A 271 12.07 -18.30 -20.43
C LEU A 271 12.49 -18.68 -21.86
N ARG A 272 11.55 -18.71 -22.81
CA ARG A 272 11.83 -19.03 -24.21
C ARG A 272 12.30 -17.83 -25.03
N GLY A 273 12.17 -16.62 -24.50
CA GLY A 273 12.51 -15.40 -25.23
C GLY A 273 11.61 -15.14 -26.44
N LYS A 274 10.45 -15.79 -26.52
CA LYS A 274 9.52 -15.60 -27.65
C LYS A 274 8.73 -14.32 -27.42
N GLN A 275 8.84 -13.41 -28.40
CA GLN A 275 7.88 -12.33 -28.66
C GLN A 275 6.65 -12.93 -29.34
#